data_AF-A0A9N9H4X8-F1
#
_entry.id   AF-A0A9N9H4X8-F1
#
_cell.length_a   1.000
_cell.length_b   1.000
_cell.length_c   1.000
_cell.angle_alpha   90.00
_cell.angle_beta   90.00
_cell.angle_gamma   90.00
#
_symmetry.space_group_name_H-M   'P 1'
#
loop_
_entity.id
_entity.type
_entity.pdbx_description
1 polymer ?
#
loop_
_entity_poly.entity_id
_entity_poly.type
_entity_poly.pdbx_seq_one_letter_code
_entity_poly.pdbx_strand_id
1 'polypeptide(L)'
;KYLPTDPPAKRTKAIKPIFAIHAENEDPFWKDCIEKYFARPRHSIFENLIYPEYFKKFNLVTKYPGLSSRNTNGEACRQVYQDEFNNFVVERRKPIVVQFHFLKVQDGEQFFYQQLLLTLPCRIEEDLKG
;
A
#
# COMPACT_ATOMS: atom_id res chain seq x y z
N LYS A 1 10.45 -4.27 -5.10
CA LYS A 1 9.54 -3.10 -5.20
C LYS A 1 10.07 -2.01 -4.30
N TYR A 2 10.24 -0.79 -4.80
CA TYR A 2 10.62 0.35 -3.97
C TYR A 2 9.40 0.94 -3.25
N LEU A 3 9.56 1.28 -1.97
CA LEU A 3 8.54 1.87 -1.12
C LEU A 3 9.01 3.25 -0.66
N PRO A 4 8.27 4.34 -0.95
CA PRO A 4 8.54 5.64 -0.38
C PRO A 4 8.31 5.60 1.13
N THR A 5 9.13 6.34 1.87
CA THR A 5 9.04 6.50 3.33
C THR A 5 9.18 7.96 3.72
N ASP A 6 8.87 8.87 2.79
CA ASP A 6 8.97 10.30 3.05
C ASP A 6 7.73 10.77 3.83
N PRO A 7 7.92 11.64 4.84
CA PRO A 7 6.82 12.21 5.60
C PRO A 7 5.93 13.07 4.67
N PRO A 8 4.67 13.35 5.06
CA PRO A 8 3.70 14.06 4.22
C PRO A 8 4.22 15.35 3.61
N ALA A 9 4.97 16.14 4.39
CA ALA A 9 5.52 17.42 3.95
C ALA A 9 6.54 17.31 2.82
N LYS A 10 7.17 16.13 2.63
CA LYS A 10 8.22 15.89 1.62
C LYS A 10 7.77 14.90 0.54
N ARG A 11 6.56 14.34 0.65
CA ARG A 11 6.08 13.29 -0.22
C ARG A 11 5.75 13.84 -1.60
N THR A 12 6.40 13.31 -2.63
CA THR A 12 6.07 13.62 -4.02
C THR A 12 4.96 12.69 -4.52
N LYS A 13 4.01 13.24 -5.28
CA LYS A 13 2.92 12.45 -5.90
C LYS A 13 2.95 12.59 -7.41
N ALA A 14 2.70 11.49 -8.10
CA ALA A 14 2.58 11.50 -9.55
C ALA A 14 1.23 12.09 -9.95
N ILE A 15 1.23 12.98 -10.94
CA ILE A 15 0.03 13.59 -11.48
C ILE A 15 -0.63 12.61 -12.46
N LYS A 16 -1.96 12.49 -12.40
CA LYS A 16 -2.77 11.72 -13.36
C LYS A 16 -2.70 12.39 -14.73
N PRO A 17 -2.70 11.63 -15.83
CA PRO A 17 -2.83 12.22 -17.16
C PRO A 17 -4.22 12.87 -17.31
N ILE A 18 -4.31 13.92 -18.14
CA ILE A 18 -5.53 14.73 -18.30
C ILE A 18 -6.77 13.87 -18.58
N PHE A 19 -6.64 12.83 -19.42
CA PHE A 19 -7.76 11.95 -19.77
C PHE A 19 -8.32 11.13 -18.59
N ALA A 20 -7.57 11.01 -17.49
CA ALA A 20 -7.95 10.27 -16.29
C ALA A 20 -8.50 11.18 -15.18
N ILE A 21 -8.63 12.49 -15.44
CA ILE A 21 -9.23 13.46 -14.53
C ILE A 21 -10.60 13.78 -15.11
N HIS A 22 -11.66 13.27 -14.48
CA HIS A 22 -13.01 13.32 -15.05
C HIS A 22 -13.86 14.49 -14.49
N ALA A 23 -13.50 15.02 -13.32
CA ALA A 23 -14.23 16.10 -12.67
C ALA A 23 -13.29 17.20 -12.17
N GLU A 24 -13.77 18.45 -12.15
CA GLU A 24 -13.01 19.62 -11.68
C GLU A 24 -12.55 19.52 -10.22
N ASN A 25 -13.26 18.73 -9.40
CA ASN A 25 -12.95 18.51 -7.98
C ASN A 25 -12.32 17.14 -7.69
N GLU A 26 -11.88 16.40 -8.72
CA GLU A 26 -11.20 15.12 -8.53
C GLU A 26 -9.75 15.32 -8.09
N ASP A 27 -9.25 14.51 -7.14
CA ASP A 27 -7.83 14.49 -6.79
C ASP A 27 -6.98 14.18 -8.04
N PRO A 28 -6.13 15.13 -8.51
CA PRO A 28 -5.36 14.96 -9.73
C PRO A 28 -4.13 14.07 -9.51
N PHE A 29 -3.88 13.58 -8.29
CA PHE A 29 -2.70 12.78 -7.97
C PHE A 29 -3.02 11.28 -7.89
N TRP A 30 -2.07 10.46 -8.30
CA TRP A 30 -2.09 9.03 -7.99
C TRP A 30 -1.81 8.81 -6.51
N LYS A 31 -2.64 7.98 -5.88
CA LYS A 31 -2.41 7.52 -4.51
C LYS A 31 -1.08 6.78 -4.41
N ASP A 32 -0.24 7.22 -3.48
CA ASP A 32 1.08 6.63 -3.28
C ASP A 32 1.01 5.30 -2.50
N CYS A 33 2.16 4.69 -2.20
CA CYS A 33 2.18 3.42 -1.48
C CYS A 33 1.74 3.58 -0.01
N ILE A 34 2.05 4.70 0.64
CA ILE A 34 1.66 4.93 2.05
C ILE A 34 0.14 5.09 2.15
N GLU A 35 -0.46 5.92 1.29
CA GLU A 35 -1.91 6.09 1.18
C GLU A 35 -2.61 4.73 0.90
N LYS A 36 -2.07 3.93 -0.01
CA LYS A 36 -2.60 2.58 -0.31
C LYS A 36 -2.46 1.60 0.85
N TYR A 37 -1.46 1.77 1.71
CA TYR A 37 -1.31 0.96 2.90
C TYR A 37 -2.29 1.37 4.00
N PHE A 38 -2.54 2.66 4.19
CA PHE A 38 -3.58 3.14 5.11
C PHE A 38 -4.98 2.70 4.67
N ALA A 39 -5.26 2.79 3.38
CA ALA A 39 -6.50 2.33 2.77
C ALA A 39 -6.65 0.80 2.67
N ARG A 40 -5.74 -0.01 3.23
CA ARG A 40 -5.78 -1.48 3.11
C ARG A 40 -7.12 -2.04 3.63
N PRO A 41 -7.55 -3.24 3.19
CA PRO A 41 -8.88 -3.75 3.52
C PRO A 41 -9.15 -3.83 5.04
N ARG A 42 -10.39 -3.57 5.45
CA ARG A 42 -10.87 -3.71 6.83
C ARG A 42 -11.16 -5.19 7.13
N HIS A 43 -10.11 -5.97 7.27
CA HIS A 43 -10.19 -7.39 7.58
C HIS A 43 -9.05 -7.76 8.53
N SER A 44 -9.30 -8.72 9.43
CA SER A 44 -8.41 -9.08 10.56
C SER A 44 -6.97 -9.37 10.14
N ILE A 45 -6.78 -10.00 8.96
CA ILE A 45 -5.45 -10.30 8.41
C ILE A 45 -4.59 -9.07 8.12
N PHE A 46 -5.20 -7.88 7.99
CA PHE A 46 -4.51 -6.63 7.67
C PHE A 46 -4.29 -5.73 8.90
N GLU A 47 -4.89 -6.03 10.06
CA GLU A 47 -4.80 -5.14 11.22
C GLU A 47 -3.37 -5.04 11.75
N ASN A 48 -2.67 -6.17 11.84
CA ASN A 48 -1.32 -6.23 12.41
C ASN A 48 -0.19 -6.17 11.36
N LEU A 49 -0.51 -5.84 10.10
CA LEU A 49 0.51 -5.71 9.07
C LEU A 49 1.16 -4.34 9.15
N ILE A 50 2.48 -4.33 9.22
CA ILE A 50 3.30 -3.13 9.02
C ILE A 50 3.45 -2.82 7.51
N TYR A 51 3.79 -1.57 7.21
CA TYR A 51 3.92 -1.04 5.84
C TYR A 51 4.69 -1.95 4.86
N PRO A 52 5.93 -2.40 5.17
CA PRO A 52 6.68 -3.24 4.24
C PRO A 52 6.07 -4.65 4.07
N GLU A 53 5.47 -5.21 5.12
CA GLU A 53 4.88 -6.54 5.07
C GLU A 53 3.67 -6.60 4.15
N TYR A 54 2.83 -5.56 4.18
CA TYR A 54 1.68 -5.45 3.31
C TYR A 54 2.09 -5.58 1.83
N PHE A 55 3.10 -4.82 1.40
CA PHE A 55 3.56 -4.87 -0.01
C PHE A 55 4.41 -6.09 -0.35
N LYS A 56 5.04 -6.71 0.65
CA LYS A 56 5.76 -7.98 0.50
C LYS A 56 4.79 -9.13 0.24
N LYS A 57 3.67 -9.21 0.97
CA LYS A 57 2.71 -10.31 0.95
C LYS A 57 1.59 -10.11 -0.08
N PHE A 58 1.15 -8.88 -0.32
CA PHE A 58 -0.01 -8.58 -1.14
C PHE A 58 0.33 -7.81 -2.43
N ASN A 59 -0.54 -7.94 -3.41
CA ASN A 59 -0.53 -7.18 -4.65
C ASN A 59 -1.85 -6.43 -4.81
N LEU A 60 -1.78 -5.21 -5.32
CA LEU A 60 -2.96 -4.39 -5.62
C LEU A 60 -3.18 -4.42 -7.14
N VAL A 61 -4.41 -4.70 -7.56
CA VAL A 61 -4.81 -4.71 -8.96
C VAL A 61 -6.11 -3.92 -9.13
N THR A 62 -6.21 -3.13 -10.20
CA THR A 62 -7.39 -2.29 -10.48
C THR A 62 -8.49 -3.03 -11.24
N LYS A 63 -8.15 -4.17 -11.85
CA LYS A 63 -9.10 -5.04 -12.55
C LYS A 63 -9.31 -6.30 -11.74
N TYR A 64 -10.55 -6.78 -11.70
CA TYR A 64 -10.87 -8.01 -10.98
C TYR A 64 -9.99 -9.15 -11.53
N PRO A 65 -9.22 -9.83 -10.66
CA PRO A 65 -8.44 -10.98 -11.08
C PRO A 65 -9.44 -12.11 -11.36
N GLY A 66 -9.76 -12.32 -12.64
CA GLY A 66 -10.79 -13.25 -13.07
C GLY A 66 -10.64 -14.69 -12.52
N LEU A 67 -11.70 -15.47 -12.65
CA LEU A 67 -11.78 -16.90 -12.27
C LEU A 67 -10.72 -17.81 -12.93
N SER A 68 -9.90 -17.29 -13.86
CA SER A 68 -8.82 -18.00 -14.53
C SER A 68 -7.67 -18.43 -13.61
N SER A 69 -7.69 -18.05 -12.32
CA SER A 69 -6.81 -18.65 -11.30
C SER A 69 -7.46 -19.89 -10.65
N ARG A 70 -7.97 -20.82 -11.46
CA ARG A 70 -8.16 -22.19 -10.98
C ARG A 70 -6.77 -22.79 -10.75
N ASN A 71 -6.47 -23.21 -9.53
CA ASN A 71 -5.41 -24.18 -9.32
C ASN A 71 -5.80 -25.47 -10.05
N THR A 72 -4.82 -26.19 -10.59
CA THR A 72 -5.00 -27.48 -11.28
C THR A 72 -5.71 -28.55 -10.44
N ASN A 73 -5.93 -28.29 -9.15
CA ASN A 73 -6.43 -29.24 -8.16
C ASN A 73 -7.86 -28.90 -7.65
N GLY A 74 -8.57 -27.95 -8.25
CA GLY A 74 -9.96 -27.64 -7.87
C GLY A 74 -10.13 -26.90 -6.54
N GLU A 75 -9.04 -26.45 -5.91
CA GLU A 75 -9.09 -25.63 -4.70
C GLU A 75 -9.58 -24.20 -4.97
N ALA A 76 -10.26 -23.64 -3.95
CA ALA A 76 -11.02 -22.40 -4.00
C ALA A 76 -10.29 -21.24 -4.69
N CYS A 77 -11.06 -20.44 -5.41
CA CYS A 77 -10.61 -19.16 -5.95
C CYS A 77 -9.91 -18.37 -4.84
N ARG A 78 -8.73 -17.81 -5.14
CA ARG A 78 -7.97 -16.99 -4.19
C ARG A 78 -8.90 -15.97 -3.54
N GLN A 79 -8.84 -15.87 -2.21
CA GLN A 79 -9.56 -14.83 -1.50
C GLN A 79 -9.08 -13.47 -2.05
N VAL A 80 -10.04 -12.71 -2.57
CA VAL A 80 -9.82 -11.35 -3.04
C VAL A 80 -10.43 -10.42 -2.00
N TYR A 81 -9.64 -9.44 -1.57
CA TYR A 81 -10.11 -8.38 -0.68
C TYR A 81 -10.22 -7.07 -1.48
N GLN A 82 -10.96 -6.11 -0.95
CA GLN A 82 -11.11 -4.79 -1.56
C GLN A 82 -10.62 -3.74 -0.58
N ASP A 83 -9.77 -2.83 -1.06
CA ASP A 83 -9.27 -1.71 -0.27
C ASP A 83 -10.25 -0.51 -0.32
N GLU A 84 -10.01 0.53 0.48
CA GLU A 84 -10.89 1.70 0.56
C GLU A 84 -10.87 2.56 -0.73
N PHE A 85 -9.94 2.29 -1.65
CA PHE A 85 -9.87 2.91 -2.97
C PHE A 85 -10.44 2.00 -4.09
N ASN A 86 -11.17 0.94 -3.73
CA ASN A 86 -11.74 -0.04 -4.66
C ASN A 86 -10.72 -0.81 -5.50
N ASN A 87 -9.45 -0.87 -5.09
CA ASN A 87 -8.51 -1.81 -5.67
C ASN A 87 -8.72 -3.21 -5.07
N PHE A 88 -8.46 -4.23 -5.88
CA PHE A 88 -8.44 -5.61 -5.42
C PHE A 88 -7.09 -5.94 -4.81
N VAL A 89 -7.10 -6.43 -3.58
CA VAL A 89 -5.93 -6.86 -2.82
C VAL A 89 -5.88 -8.37 -2.81
N VAL A 90 -4.83 -8.92 -3.40
CA VAL A 90 -4.65 -10.37 -3.56
C VAL A 90 -3.32 -10.78 -2.96
N GLU A 91 -3.33 -11.89 -2.24
CA GLU A 91 -2.11 -12.48 -1.71
C GLU A 91 -1.20 -13.02 -2.83
N ARG A 92 0.10 -12.75 -2.72
CA ARG A 92 1.10 -13.20 -3.68
C ARG A 92 1.40 -14.68 -3.46
N ARG A 93 1.72 -15.40 -4.55
CA ARG A 93 2.25 -16.79 -4.47
C ARG A 93 3.60 -16.86 -3.76
N LYS A 94 4.43 -15.85 -4.01
CA LYS A 94 5.78 -15.74 -3.47
C LYS A 94 5.94 -14.31 -2.95
N PRO A 95 6.38 -14.12 -1.71
CA PRO A 95 6.65 -12.79 -1.19
C PRO A 95 7.78 -12.15 -2.00
N ILE A 96 7.73 -10.83 -2.15
CA ILE A 96 8.76 -10.07 -2.86
C ILE A 96 9.69 -9.34 -1.89
N VAL A 97 10.89 -9.01 -2.36
CA VAL A 97 11.76 -8.07 -1.63
C VAL A 97 11.23 -6.65 -1.83
N VAL A 98 10.97 -5.99 -0.71
CA VAL A 98 10.65 -4.56 -0.65
C VAL A 98 11.92 -3.80 -0.26
N GLN A 99 12.11 -2.63 -0.86
CA GLN A 99 13.26 -1.76 -0.67
C GLN A 99 12.77 -0.37 -0.34
N PHE A 100 13.53 0.38 0.44
CA PHE A 100 13.28 1.76 0.82
C PHE A 100 14.62 2.47 1.00
N HIS A 101 14.61 3.80 1.05
CA HIS A 101 15.84 4.57 1.23
C HIS A 101 16.51 4.23 2.57
N PHE A 102 17.83 4.13 2.60
CA PHE A 102 18.54 3.91 3.85
C PHE A 102 18.77 5.24 4.55
N LEU A 103 18.14 5.43 5.71
CA LEU A 103 18.27 6.62 6.54
C LEU A 103 19.02 6.29 7.83
N LYS A 104 19.69 7.29 8.38
CA LYS A 104 20.38 7.27 9.67
C LYS A 104 19.72 8.26 10.62
N VAL A 105 20.02 8.13 11.90
CA VAL A 105 19.57 9.07 12.95
C VAL A 105 19.89 10.55 12.60
N GLN A 106 20.98 10.79 11.87
CA GLN A 106 21.40 12.12 11.39
C GLN A 106 20.40 12.76 10.41
N ASP A 107 19.59 11.97 9.72
CA ASP A 107 18.55 12.44 8.79
C ASP A 107 17.29 12.94 9.55
N GLY A 108 17.30 12.86 10.89
CA GLY A 108 16.32 13.49 11.77
C GLY A 108 14.91 12.95 11.57
N GLU A 109 13.95 13.85 11.39
CA GLU A 109 12.52 13.55 11.28
C GLU A 109 12.20 12.44 10.27
N GLN A 110 12.88 12.45 9.11
CA GLN A 110 12.65 11.47 8.06
C GLN A 110 13.02 10.05 8.51
N PHE A 111 14.11 9.91 9.28
CA PHE A 111 14.52 8.64 9.85
C PHE A 111 13.48 8.13 10.86
N PHE A 112 13.03 8.97 11.78
CA PHE A 112 12.05 8.56 12.79
C PHE A 112 10.70 8.18 12.16
N TYR A 113 10.22 8.98 11.21
CA TYR A 113 9.00 8.67 10.46
C TYR A 113 9.12 7.32 9.72
N GLN A 114 10.27 7.07 9.07
CA GLN A 114 10.53 5.78 8.44
C GLN A 114 10.48 4.64 9.46
N GLN A 115 11.12 4.79 10.63
CA GLN A 115 11.08 3.75 11.66
C GLN A 115 9.66 3.44 12.13
N LEU A 116 8.81 4.46 12.30
CA LEU A 116 7.40 4.26 12.67
C LEU A 116 6.66 3.43 11.61
N LEU A 117 6.81 3.75 10.32
CA LEU A 117 6.21 2.95 9.23
C LEU A 117 6.72 1.50 9.20
N LEU A 118 7.99 1.29 9.53
CA LEU A 118 8.63 -0.03 9.49
C LEU A 118 8.33 -0.90 10.71
N THR A 119 7.81 -0.32 11.80
CA THR A 119 7.67 -1.04 13.08
C THR A 119 6.25 -1.06 13.62
N LEU A 120 5.42 -0.06 13.29
CA LEU A 120 4.08 0.06 13.85
C LEU A 120 2.99 -0.27 12.82
N PRO A 121 2.06 -1.19 13.16
CA PRO A 121 0.83 -1.33 12.41
C PRO A 121 -0.03 -0.09 12.69
N CYS A 122 -0.37 0.65 11.64
CA CYS A 122 -1.10 1.92 11.72
C CYS A 122 -2.09 2.01 10.57
N ARG A 123 -3.26 2.59 10.79
CA ARG A 123 -4.34 2.70 9.79
C ARG A 123 -4.41 4.10 9.20
N ILE A 124 -4.03 5.10 9.99
CA ILE A 124 -3.94 6.49 9.56
C ILE A 124 -2.62 7.12 10.00
N GLU A 125 -2.30 8.28 9.44
CA GLU A 125 -1.07 9.01 9.74
C GLU A 125 -1.04 9.50 11.19
N GLU A 126 -2.21 9.83 11.73
CA GLU A 126 -2.40 10.28 13.10
C GLU A 126 -2.01 9.21 14.12
N ASP A 127 -2.21 7.92 13.81
CA ASP A 127 -1.81 6.81 14.68
C ASP A 127 -0.28 6.77 14.91
N LEU A 128 0.50 7.37 14.00
CA LEU A 128 1.96 7.43 14.11
C LEU A 128 2.42 8.47 15.14
N LYS A 129 1.55 9.38 15.58
CA LYS A 129 1.90 10.46 16.51
C LYS A 129 1.89 10.04 17.99
N GLY A 130 1.33 8.88 18.31
CA GLY A 130 1.15 8.39 19.68
C GLY A 130 -0.13 8.89 20.33
#